data_AF-W1X9K6-F1
#
_entry.id   AF-W1X9K6-F1
#
_cell.length_a   1.000
_cell.length_b   1.000
_cell.length_c   1.000
_cell.angle_alpha   90.00
_cell.angle_beta   90.00
_cell.angle_gamma   90.00
#
_symmetry.space_group_name_H-M   'P 1'
#
loop_
_entity.id
_entity.type
_entity.pdbx_description
1 polymer ?
#
loop_
_entity_poly.entity_id
_entity_poly.type
_entity_poly.pdbx_seq_one_letter_code
_entity_poly.pdbx_strand_id
1 'polypeptide(L)' 'NFRVQFIKGKFSRDGNEHVEFYISTNPGEDYKPLVKVASGGELSRLMLAIKSAFSRKEGKTSIVFDEVDTGV' A
#
# COMPACT_ATOMS: atom_id res chain seq x y z
N ASN A 1 -12.72 1.35 6.23
CA ASN A 1 -12.01 2.64 6.48
C ASN A 1 -10.51 2.50 6.24
N PHE A 2 -9.86 3.56 5.74
CA PHE A 2 -8.42 3.58 5.43
C PHE A 2 -7.72 4.70 6.22
N ARG A 3 -6.51 4.43 6.72
CA ARG A 3 -5.70 5.38 7.50
C ARG A 3 -4.23 5.24 7.14
N VAL A 4 -3.53 6.37 7.02
CA VAL A 4 -2.06 6.42 6.89
C VAL A 4 -1.48 6.82 8.25
N GLN A 5 -0.49 6.08 8.74
CA GLN A 5 0.22 6.39 9.98
C GLN A 5 1.68 6.74 9.69
N PHE A 6 2.19 7.76 10.38
CA PHE A 6 3.58 8.21 10.32
C PHE A 6 4.23 7.90 11.66
N ILE A 7 5.23 7.03 11.65
CA ILE A 7 5.92 6.54 12.84
C ILE A 7 7.30 7.18 12.87
N LYS A 8 7.61 7.97 13.90
CA LYS A 8 8.95 8.56 14.04
C LYS A 8 10.02 7.47 14.18
N GLY A 9 11.04 7.57 13.36
CA GLY A 9 12.23 6.74 13.34
C GLY A 9 13.50 7.57 13.52
N LYS A 10 14.65 6.91 13.32
CA LYS A 10 15.95 7.58 13.28
C LYS A 10 16.11 8.31 11.94
N PHE A 11 16.86 9.41 11.94
CA PHE A 11 17.26 10.06 10.69
C PHE A 11 18.06 9.09 9.82
N SER A 12 17.59 8.90 8.59
CA SER A 12 18.26 8.17 7.53
C SER A 12 18.22 9.00 6.23
N ARG A 13 18.79 8.45 5.15
CA ARG A 13 18.70 9.05 3.81
C ARG A 13 17.26 9.13 3.29
N ASP A 14 16.36 8.33 3.85
CA ASP A 14 14.94 8.26 3.47
C ASP A 14 14.03 9.11 4.39
N GLY A 15 14.61 9.82 5.38
CA GLY A 15 13.88 10.64 6.34
C GLY A 15 13.94 10.08 7.76
N ASN A 16 13.13 10.65 8.66
CA ASN A 16 13.03 10.24 10.06
C ASN A 16 11.65 9.67 10.41
N GLU A 17 10.87 9.26 9.41
CA GLU A 17 9.53 8.72 9.58
C GLU A 17 9.35 7.47 8.73
N HIS A 18 8.63 6.50 9.28
CA HIS A 18 8.15 5.33 8.57
C HIS A 18 6.66 5.47 8.32
N VAL A 19 6.24 5.23 7.08
CA VAL A 19 4.84 5.35 6.67
C VAL A 19 4.23 3.96 6.56
N GLU A 20 3.10 3.73 7.25
CA GLU A 20 2.38 2.47 7.18
C GLU A 20 0.88 2.70 6.91
N PHE A 21 0.31 1.83 6.06
CA PHE A 21 -1.08 1.88 5.67
C PHE A 21 -1.92 0.93 6.52
N TYR A 22 -3.05 1.43 7.02
CA TYR A 22 -3.97 0.70 7.88
C TYR A 22 -5.35 0.63 7.25
N ILE A 23 -6.01 -0.52 7.38
CA ILE A 23 -7.36 -0.75 6.91
C ILE A 23 -8.21 -1.41 8.01
N SER A 24 -9.50 -1.08 8.01
CA SER A 24 -10.54 -1.78 8.75
C SER A 24 -11.63 -2.14 7.73
N THR A 25 -11.79 -3.44 7.49
CA THR A 25 -12.70 -4.01 6.47
C THR A 25 -14.10 -4.25 7.03
N ASN A 26 -14.21 -4.55 8.34
CA ASN A 26 -15.47 -4.83 9.00
C ASN A 26 -15.87 -3.70 9.97
N PRO A 27 -17.15 -3.30 10.01
CA PRO A 27 -17.64 -2.36 11.02
C PRO A 27 -17.38 -2.88 12.44
N GLY A 28 -16.73 -2.08 13.27
CA GLY A 28 -16.37 -2.44 14.64
C GLY A 28 -15.03 -3.16 14.79
N GLU A 29 -14.34 -3.50 13.70
CA GLU A 29 -12.98 -4.04 13.75
C GLU A 29 -11.94 -2.92 13.82
N ASP A 30 -10.94 -3.11 14.69
CA ASP A 30 -9.80 -2.20 14.79
C ASP A 30 -9.00 -2.12 13.50
N TYR A 31 -8.33 -0.98 13.31
CA TYR A 31 -7.40 -0.80 12.21
C TYR A 31 -6.22 -1.75 12.35
N LYS A 32 -5.95 -2.51 11.29
CA LYS A 32 -4.78 -3.39 11.19
C LYS A 32 -3.90 -2.95 10.02
N PRO A 33 -2.58 -3.23 10.09
CA PRO A 33 -1.70 -2.98 8.96
C PRO A 33 -2.22 -3.69 7.72
N LEU A 34 -2.28 -2.97 6.60
CA LEU A 34 -2.76 -3.48 5.31
C LEU A 34 -2.06 -4.79 4.93
N VAL A 35 -0.74 -4.87 5.15
CA VAL A 35 0.08 -6.05 4.86
C VAL A 35 -0.27 -7.29 5.69
N LYS A 36 -0.96 -7.12 6.83
CA LYS A 36 -1.41 -8.23 7.68
C LYS A 36 -2.83 -8.69 7.39
N VAL A 37 -3.61 -7.87 6.67
CA VAL A 37 -5.02 -8.12 6.37
C VAL A 37 -5.18 -8.62 4.94
N ALA A 38 -4.43 -8.07 4.00
CA ALA A 38 -4.52 -8.42 2.59
C ALA A 38 -3.77 -9.72 2.30
N SER A 39 -4.38 -10.59 1.50
CA SER A 39 -3.66 -11.65 0.80
C SER A 39 -2.62 -11.07 -0.17
N GLY A 40 -1.63 -11.87 -0.58
CA GLY A 40 -0.59 -11.43 -1.52
C GLY A 40 -1.18 -10.82 -2.80
N GLY A 41 -2.20 -11.45 -3.39
CA GLY A 41 -2.87 -10.94 -4.60
C GLY A 41 -3.67 -9.65 -4.36
N GLU A 42 -4.31 -9.48 -3.19
CA GLU A 42 -5.02 -8.24 -2.84
C GLU A 42 -4.06 -7.06 -2.67
N LEU A 43 -2.91 -7.29 -2.02
CA LEU A 43 -1.87 -6.28 -1.87
C LEU A 43 -1.30 -5.87 -3.24
N SER A 44 -1.03 -6.85 -4.12
CA SER A 44 -0.56 -6.60 -5.48
C SER A 44 -1.56 -5.77 -6.30
N ARG A 45 -2.85 -6.10 -6.27
CA ARG A 45 -3.90 -5.32 -6.94
C ARG A 45 -4.03 -3.91 -6.38
N LEU A 46 -3.94 -3.74 -5.07
CA LEU A 46 -3.98 -2.43 -4.44
C LEU A 46 -2.76 -1.58 -4.83
N MET A 47 -1.56 -2.15 -4.83
CA MET A 47 -0.36 -1.46 -5.29
C MET A 47 -0.41 -1.11 -6.76
N LEU A 48 -0.96 -1.98 -7.61
CA LEU A 48 -1.24 -1.69 -9.01
C LEU A 48 -2.17 -0.49 -9.15
N ALA A 49 -3.28 -0.44 -8.40
CA ALA A 49 -4.22 0.68 -8.43
C ALA A 49 -3.56 1.99 -8.00
N ILE A 50 -2.80 1.98 -6.90
CA ILE A 50 -2.06 3.15 -6.39
C ILE A 50 -1.04 3.63 -7.43
N LYS A 51 -0.15 2.75 -7.91
CA LYS A 51 0.87 3.13 -8.90
C LYS A 51 0.25 3.59 -10.22
N SER A 52 -0.85 2.98 -10.67
CA SER A 52 -1.56 3.41 -11.88
C SER A 52 -2.17 4.80 -11.74
N ALA A 53 -2.74 5.12 -10.56
CA ALA A 53 -3.26 6.45 -10.26
C ALA A 53 -2.15 7.52 -10.29
N PHE A 54 -0.97 7.20 -9.75
CA PHE A 54 0.19 8.11 -9.80
C PHE A 54 0.83 8.19 -11.19
N SER A 55 0.90 7.10 -11.95
CA SER A 55 1.49 7.07 -13.29
C SER A 55 0.76 7.99 -14.27
N ARG A 56 -0.57 8.07 -14.15
CA ARG A 56 -1.40 9.01 -14.95
C ARG A 56 -1.04 10.47 -14.68
N LYS A 57 -0.57 10.78 -13.47
CA LYS A 57 -0.18 12.14 -13.07
C LYS A 57 1.26 12.49 -13.46
N GLU A 58 2.16 11.50 -13.50
CA GLU A 58 3.60 11.72 -13.76
C GLU A 58 4.04 11.50 -15.21
N GLY A 59 3.13 11.14 -16.12
CA GLY A 59 3.46 10.92 -17.54
C GLY A 59 4.39 9.73 -17.78
N LYS A 60 4.54 8.84 -16.79
CA LYS A 60 5.38 7.63 -16.91
C LYS A 60 4.73 6.64 -17.86
N THR A 61 5.47 6.25 -18.90
CA THR A 61 4.95 5.55 -20.08
C THR A 61 4.67 4.06 -19.86
N SER A 62 5.29 3.40 -18.87
CA SER A 62 5.05 1.97 -18.60
C SER A 62 5.48 1.56 -17.19
N ILE A 63 4.71 0.67 -16.55
CA ILE A 63 5.01 0.05 -15.25
C ILE A 63 4.75 -1.46 -15.37
N VAL A 64 5.75 -2.28 -15.06
CA VAL A 64 5.64 -3.76 -15.07
C VAL A 64 5.44 -4.26 -13.65
N PHE A 65 4.55 -5.23 -13.49
CA PHE A 65 4.22 -5.88 -12.22
C PHE A 65 4.46 -7.38 -12.35
N ASP A 66 5.05 -7.98 -11.32
CA ASP A 66 5.25 -9.42 -11.20
C ASP A 66 4.28 -9.97 -10.13
N GLU A 67 3.82 -11.21 -10.30
CA GLU A 67 2.93 -11.93 -9.35
C GLU A 67 1.51 -11.35 -9.11
N VAL A 68 0.89 -10.70 -10.10
CA VAL A 68 -0.51 -10.22 -9.96
C VAL A 68 -1.56 -11.35 -9.95
N ASP A 69 -1.24 -12.53 -10.49
CA ASP A 69 -2.19 -13.61 -10.77
C ASP A 69 -2.00 -14.89 -9.93
N THR A 70 -1.19 -14.88 -8.86
CA THR A 70 -0.91 -16.11 -8.08
C THR A 70 -2.05 -16.59 -7.18
N GLY A 71 -3.28 -16.09 -7.34
CA GLY A 71 -4.40 -16.47 -6.48
C GLY A 71 -5.78 -16.07 -6.99
N VAL A 72 -6.12 -16.44 -8.23
CA VAL A 72 -7.53 -16.59 -8.65
C VAL A 72 -8.03 -17.96 -8.22
#